data_AF-A0A8S3TN90-F1
#
_entry.id   AF-A0A8S3TN90-F1
#
_cell.length_a   1.000
_cell.length_b   1.000
_cell.length_c   1.000
_cell.angle_alpha   90.00
_cell.angle_beta   90.00
_cell.angle_gamma   90.00
#
_symmetry.space_group_name_H-M   'P 1'
#
loop_
_entity.id
_entity.type
_entity.pdbx_description
1 polymer ?
#
loop_
_entity_poly.entity_id
_entity_poly.type
_entity_poly.pdbx_seq_one_letter_code
_entity_poly.pdbx_strand_id
1 'polypeptide(L)'
;MTRCIFSVINSRDEWDQFVDLNFYSGSIREILFWRQNIVSLKPVAILREISDFKVFTDASDGAAAGFVANSDYIMHKQWLKHEAIKSSTWRELKAIELSIDSFKHLLSNSLVSFFTDNQNAVGIIQKGSKVPELQTLALSIFSICVSFNISLHPEWIPREDNEKADALSRIVDIDDWGISFEFFNFIDRLWGLHTVDTTNTKKIFSTGFWSENEKVAHPELRLLLHNLPTTVTDARAKSTVDKYSGGFKRFAKWTEKYREITCILPCLIESAFYSIRWAHNLAGVKNPCDSDLISSIVESARRTLSRPIKKKEPVTPDIMIKLFARYNTSNSTLKDLRLLTICSLAYTGFLRFNELCNIKAKHISFCDGYIDIFVERAKQIVIEKATMFS
;
A
#
# COMPACT_ATOMS: atom_id res chain seq x y z
N MET A 1 -3.01 -32.97 3.03
CA MET A 1 -1.69 -32.95 3.71
C MET A 1 -1.18 -34.36 3.99
N THR A 2 -0.97 -35.19 2.97
CA THR A 2 -0.59 -36.61 3.15
C THR A 2 0.57 -37.05 2.23
N ARG A 3 1.36 -36.07 1.75
CA ARG A 3 2.33 -36.31 0.66
C ARG A 3 3.59 -37.01 1.14
N CYS A 4 4.03 -36.79 2.38
CA CYS A 4 5.21 -37.44 2.93
C CYS A 4 4.93 -38.92 3.20
N ILE A 5 3.80 -39.23 3.86
CA ILE A 5 3.40 -40.62 4.09
C ILE A 5 3.17 -41.35 2.77
N PHE A 6 2.53 -40.70 1.78
CA PHE A 6 2.34 -41.29 0.46
C PHE A 6 3.66 -41.63 -0.25
N SER A 7 4.70 -40.79 -0.09
CA SER A 7 6.01 -41.10 -0.66
C SER A 7 6.70 -42.31 -0.02
N VAL A 8 6.47 -42.55 1.27
CA VAL A 8 6.97 -43.74 1.98
C VAL A 8 6.21 -45.00 1.58
N ILE A 9 4.91 -44.87 1.28
CA ILE A 9 4.13 -45.99 0.73
C ILE A 9 4.66 -46.37 -0.65
N ASN A 10 4.92 -45.38 -1.51
CA ASN A 10 5.44 -45.62 -2.85
C ASN A 10 6.90 -46.09 -2.91
N SER A 11 7.66 -46.04 -1.82
CA SER A 11 9.03 -46.54 -1.77
C SER A 11 9.11 -48.03 -1.42
N ARG A 12 7.97 -48.71 -1.29
CA ARG A 12 7.92 -50.15 -1.04
C ARG A 12 7.89 -50.91 -2.36
N ASP A 13 8.58 -52.04 -2.37
CA ASP A 13 8.56 -52.98 -3.48
C ASP A 13 7.40 -53.99 -3.32
N GLU A 14 6.98 -54.25 -2.08
CA GLU A 14 5.90 -55.19 -1.75
C GLU A 14 4.86 -54.56 -0.80
N TRP A 15 3.61 -55.03 -0.89
CA TRP A 15 2.49 -54.49 -0.11
C TRP A 15 2.70 -54.65 1.41
N ASP A 16 3.22 -55.81 1.82
CA ASP A 16 3.40 -56.19 3.24
C ASP A 16 4.78 -55.79 3.80
N GLN A 17 5.59 -55.05 3.04
CA GLN A 17 6.91 -54.62 3.46
C GLN A 17 6.84 -53.64 4.64
N PHE A 18 7.55 -53.95 5.73
CA PHE A 18 7.72 -53.04 6.85
C PHE A 18 8.68 -51.92 6.48
N VAL A 19 8.28 -50.67 6.77
CA VAL A 19 9.11 -49.49 6.53
C VAL A 19 9.38 -48.80 7.85
N ASP A 20 10.66 -48.60 8.16
CA ASP A 20 11.06 -47.83 9.33
C ASP A 20 10.90 -46.32 9.07
N LEU A 21 9.94 -45.72 9.77
CA LEU A 21 9.60 -44.30 9.66
C LEU A 21 10.67 -43.37 10.24
N ASN A 22 11.61 -43.88 11.05
CA ASN A 22 12.69 -43.07 11.64
C ASN A 22 13.61 -42.45 10.57
N PHE A 23 13.72 -43.08 9.40
CA PHE A 23 14.45 -42.54 8.26
C PHE A 23 13.70 -41.40 7.53
N TYR A 24 12.41 -41.19 7.85
CA TYR A 24 11.53 -40.24 7.19
C TYR A 24 10.96 -39.22 8.17
N SER A 25 11.82 -38.31 8.63
CA SER A 25 11.46 -37.25 9.60
C SER A 25 10.23 -36.42 9.19
N GLY A 26 10.02 -36.18 7.89
CA GLY A 26 8.83 -35.51 7.36
C GLY A 26 7.53 -36.31 7.56
N SER A 27 7.58 -37.63 7.42
CA SER A 27 6.42 -38.52 7.60
C SER A 27 6.03 -38.65 9.07
N ILE A 28 7.00 -38.72 9.98
CA ILE A 28 6.73 -38.69 11.43
C ILE A 28 6.02 -37.39 11.81
N ARG A 29 6.49 -36.25 11.30
CA ARG A 29 5.81 -34.95 11.52
C ARG A 29 4.40 -34.94 10.98
N GLU A 30 4.16 -35.52 9.80
CA GLU A 30 2.83 -35.62 9.18
C GLU A 30 1.88 -36.51 10.01
N ILE A 31 2.37 -37.64 10.54
CA ILE A 31 1.59 -38.54 11.42
C ILE A 31 1.24 -37.84 12.74
N LEU A 32 2.22 -37.19 13.37
CA LEU A 32 1.99 -36.45 14.61
C LEU A 32 0.99 -35.30 14.41
N PHE A 33 1.10 -34.60 13.29
CA PHE A 33 0.17 -33.56 12.88
C PHE A 33 -1.26 -34.11 12.78
N TRP A 34 -1.49 -35.20 12.04
CA TRP A 34 -2.83 -35.79 11.93
C TRP A 34 -3.35 -36.32 13.26
N ARG A 35 -2.52 -37.00 14.06
CA ARG A 35 -2.90 -37.48 15.40
C ARG A 35 -3.44 -36.35 16.29
N GLN A 36 -2.86 -35.15 16.20
CA GLN A 36 -3.27 -34.00 16.99
C GLN A 36 -4.49 -33.27 16.43
N ASN A 37 -4.71 -33.31 15.11
CA ASN A 37 -5.71 -32.47 14.44
C ASN A 37 -6.94 -33.23 13.93
N ILE A 38 -6.90 -34.58 13.85
CA ILE A 38 -7.98 -35.38 13.25
C ILE A 38 -9.31 -35.25 14.00
N VAL A 39 -9.26 -35.06 15.32
CA VAL A 39 -10.46 -34.89 16.16
C VAL A 39 -11.12 -33.52 15.91
N SER A 40 -10.35 -32.55 15.44
CA SER A 40 -10.83 -31.19 15.15
C SER A 40 -11.41 -31.04 13.73
N LEU A 41 -11.35 -32.08 12.91
CA LEU A 41 -11.91 -32.07 11.56
C LEU A 41 -13.42 -32.28 11.61
N LYS A 42 -14.17 -31.40 10.94
CA LYS A 42 -15.60 -31.63 10.71
C LYS A 42 -15.81 -32.74 9.68
N PRO A 43 -16.85 -33.59 9.85
CA PRO A 43 -17.33 -34.43 8.77
C PRO A 43 -17.79 -33.55 7.60
N VAL A 44 -17.27 -33.80 6.41
CA VAL A 44 -17.64 -33.07 5.19
C VAL A 44 -18.89 -33.73 4.60
N ALA A 45 -19.96 -32.95 4.37
CA ALA A 45 -21.15 -33.44 3.68
C ALA A 45 -20.82 -33.77 2.21
N ILE A 46 -21.36 -34.87 1.69
CA ILE A 46 -21.15 -35.31 0.29
C ILE A 46 -21.88 -34.38 -0.70
N LEU A 47 -22.85 -33.60 -0.23
CA LEU A 47 -23.61 -32.64 -1.03
C LEU A 47 -22.88 -31.30 -1.12
N ARG A 48 -22.88 -30.70 -2.31
CA ARG A 48 -22.21 -29.43 -2.60
C ARG A 48 -22.86 -28.30 -1.80
N GLU A 49 -22.26 -27.94 -0.67
CA GLU A 49 -22.68 -26.79 0.14
C GLU A 49 -22.44 -25.48 -0.64
N ILE A 50 -23.38 -24.55 -0.52
CA ILE A 50 -23.26 -23.20 -1.09
C ILE A 50 -22.29 -22.43 -0.19
N SER A 51 -21.23 -21.86 -0.76
CA SER A 51 -20.29 -21.07 0.03
C SER A 51 -20.93 -19.78 0.55
N ASP A 52 -20.77 -19.55 1.85
CA ASP A 52 -21.23 -18.33 2.53
C ASP A 52 -20.41 -17.12 2.08
N PHE A 53 -19.11 -17.34 1.81
CA PHE A 53 -18.19 -16.32 1.35
C PHE A 53 -17.38 -16.77 0.14
N LYS A 54 -17.14 -15.82 -0.77
CA LYS A 54 -16.25 -15.97 -1.92
C LYS A 54 -15.11 -14.99 -1.77
N VAL A 55 -13.88 -15.49 -1.70
CA VAL A 55 -12.68 -14.68 -1.54
C VAL A 55 -11.79 -14.88 -2.74
N PHE A 56 -11.34 -13.78 -3.34
CA PHE A 56 -10.48 -13.80 -4.52
C PHE A 56 -9.10 -13.29 -4.12
N THR A 57 -8.05 -13.98 -4.56
CA THR A 57 -6.67 -13.64 -4.23
C THR A 57 -5.80 -13.66 -5.47
N ASP A 58 -4.77 -12.83 -5.46
CA ASP A 58 -3.75 -12.80 -6.50
C ASP A 58 -2.42 -12.29 -5.94
N ALA A 59 -1.31 -12.74 -6.53
CA ALA A 59 0.02 -12.24 -6.21
C ALA A 59 0.80 -11.79 -7.46
N SER A 60 1.17 -10.51 -7.46
CA SER A 60 2.11 -9.96 -8.43
C SER A 60 3.56 -10.11 -7.94
N ASP A 61 4.51 -9.69 -8.78
CA ASP A 61 5.94 -9.60 -8.42
C ASP A 61 6.22 -8.57 -7.31
N GLY A 62 5.30 -7.63 -7.08
CA GLY A 62 5.46 -6.55 -6.12
C GLY A 62 4.61 -6.67 -4.85
N ALA A 63 3.42 -7.27 -4.92
CA ALA A 63 2.51 -7.37 -3.79
C ALA A 63 1.53 -8.56 -3.92
N ALA A 64 0.85 -8.88 -2.82
CA ALA A 64 -0.35 -9.71 -2.78
C ALA A 64 -1.58 -8.86 -2.51
N ALA A 65 -2.72 -9.32 -3.03
CA ALA A 65 -4.02 -8.80 -2.66
C ALA A 65 -5.05 -9.91 -2.51
N GLY A 66 -6.07 -9.61 -1.71
CA GLY A 66 -7.26 -10.45 -1.59
C GLY A 66 -8.49 -9.61 -1.29
N PHE A 67 -9.65 -10.01 -1.76
CA PHE A 67 -10.90 -9.32 -1.43
C PHE A 67 -12.06 -10.31 -1.27
N VAL A 68 -13.02 -9.94 -0.43
CA VAL A 68 -14.26 -10.71 -0.24
C VAL A 68 -15.33 -10.17 -1.19
N ALA A 69 -15.94 -11.04 -1.99
CA ALA A 69 -16.96 -10.69 -2.96
C ALA A 69 -18.16 -10.01 -2.28
N ASN A 70 -18.79 -9.07 -2.99
CA ASN A 70 -19.95 -8.30 -2.51
C ASN A 70 -19.70 -7.56 -1.19
N SER A 71 -18.45 -7.17 -0.93
CA SER A 71 -18.07 -6.41 0.26
C SER A 71 -16.94 -5.42 -0.04
N ASP A 72 -16.68 -4.53 0.92
CA ASP A 72 -15.57 -3.57 0.87
C ASP A 72 -14.28 -4.09 1.54
N TYR A 73 -14.26 -5.37 1.96
CA TYR A 73 -13.09 -5.96 2.62
C TYR A 73 -12.01 -6.29 1.60
N ILE A 74 -10.87 -5.60 1.73
CA ILE A 74 -9.68 -5.76 0.89
C ILE A 74 -8.46 -5.95 1.80
N MET A 75 -7.66 -6.95 1.48
CA MET A 75 -6.32 -7.22 2.00
C MET A 75 -5.33 -6.83 0.91
N HIS A 76 -4.29 -6.10 1.29
CA HIS A 76 -3.15 -5.81 0.43
C HIS A 76 -1.88 -5.88 1.27
N LYS A 77 -0.83 -6.47 0.69
CA LYS A 77 0.50 -6.50 1.30
C LYS A 77 1.57 -6.42 0.23
N GLN A 78 2.44 -5.43 0.35
CA GLN A 78 3.63 -5.33 -0.47
C GLN A 78 4.70 -6.36 -0.03
N TRP A 79 5.42 -6.92 -1.00
CA TRP A 79 6.46 -7.89 -0.71
C TRP A 79 7.71 -7.23 -0.15
N LEU A 80 8.27 -7.83 0.90
CA LEU A 80 9.65 -7.54 1.29
C LEU A 80 10.60 -8.07 0.21
N LYS A 81 11.81 -7.52 0.13
CA LYS A 81 12.80 -7.92 -0.90
C LYS A 81 13.03 -9.44 -0.98
N HIS A 82 13.05 -10.12 0.17
CA HIS A 82 13.26 -11.56 0.24
C HIS A 82 12.00 -12.39 -0.08
N GLU A 83 10.81 -11.80 0.02
CA GLU A 83 9.54 -12.42 -0.37
C GLU A 83 9.29 -12.25 -1.87
N ALA A 84 9.64 -11.09 -2.44
CA ALA A 84 9.46 -10.78 -3.85
C ALA A 84 10.26 -11.75 -4.77
N ILE A 85 11.42 -12.22 -4.31
CA ILE A 85 12.26 -13.19 -5.03
C ILE A 85 11.76 -14.64 -4.91
N LYS A 86 10.74 -14.92 -4.09
CA LYS A 86 10.16 -16.26 -3.97
C LYS A 86 9.36 -16.62 -5.24
N SER A 87 9.17 -17.92 -5.42
CA SER A 87 8.44 -18.44 -6.58
C SER A 87 7.00 -17.91 -6.62
N SER A 88 6.43 -17.81 -7.82
CA SER A 88 5.03 -17.40 -8.00
C SER A 88 4.09 -18.26 -7.15
N THR A 89 4.24 -19.59 -7.13
CA THR A 89 3.44 -20.47 -6.27
C THR A 89 3.56 -20.15 -4.78
N TRP A 90 4.75 -19.76 -4.30
CA TRP A 90 4.92 -19.33 -2.91
C TRP A 90 4.15 -18.03 -2.64
N ARG A 91 4.26 -17.05 -3.55
CA ARG A 91 3.59 -15.75 -3.43
C ARG A 91 2.07 -15.89 -3.46
N GLU A 92 1.54 -16.74 -4.32
CA GLU A 92 0.11 -17.09 -4.39
C GLU A 92 -0.39 -17.75 -3.11
N LEU A 93 0.34 -18.76 -2.61
CA LEU A 93 -0.01 -19.44 -1.36
C LEU A 93 0.07 -18.47 -0.16
N LYS A 94 1.04 -17.55 -0.18
CA LYS A 94 1.17 -16.49 0.83
C LYS A 94 0.02 -15.49 0.75
N ALA A 95 -0.46 -15.13 -0.45
CA ALA A 95 -1.61 -14.25 -0.63
C ALA A 95 -2.88 -14.86 0.00
N ILE A 96 -3.08 -16.17 -0.15
CA ILE A 96 -4.17 -16.91 0.48
C ILE A 96 -4.03 -16.88 2.00
N GLU A 97 -2.85 -17.21 2.54
CA GLU A 97 -2.60 -17.18 3.99
C GLU A 97 -2.90 -15.79 4.59
N LEU A 98 -2.40 -14.73 3.97
CA LEU A 98 -2.61 -13.36 4.43
C LEU A 98 -4.08 -12.94 4.37
N SER A 99 -4.81 -13.40 3.35
CA SER A 99 -6.23 -13.11 3.19
C SER A 99 -7.04 -13.79 4.28
N ILE A 100 -6.76 -15.08 4.53
CA ILE A 100 -7.41 -15.84 5.60
C ILE A 100 -7.09 -15.21 6.95
N ASP A 101 -5.83 -14.87 7.22
CA ASP A 101 -5.45 -14.25 8.50
C ASP A 101 -6.11 -12.89 8.71
N SER A 102 -6.23 -12.08 7.65
CA SER A 102 -6.89 -10.76 7.71
C SER A 102 -8.39 -10.87 7.92
N PHE A 103 -9.04 -11.87 7.32
CA PHE A 103 -10.49 -12.03 7.34
C PHE A 103 -10.98 -13.11 8.31
N LYS A 104 -10.10 -13.74 9.10
CA LYS A 104 -10.42 -14.90 9.97
C LYS A 104 -11.61 -14.69 10.90
N HIS A 105 -11.79 -13.47 11.41
CA HIS A 105 -12.92 -13.13 12.29
C HIS A 105 -14.24 -12.99 11.51
N LEU A 106 -14.20 -12.51 10.28
CA LEU A 106 -15.35 -12.41 9.39
C LEU A 106 -15.77 -13.79 8.85
N LEU A 107 -14.77 -14.61 8.50
CA LEU A 107 -14.95 -15.93 7.90
C LEU A 107 -15.20 -17.03 8.94
N SER A 108 -15.18 -16.71 10.23
CA SER A 108 -15.29 -17.71 11.29
C SER A 108 -16.60 -18.48 11.22
N ASN A 109 -16.53 -19.80 11.44
CA ASN A 109 -17.68 -20.71 11.40
C ASN A 109 -18.42 -20.81 10.05
N SER A 110 -17.77 -20.45 8.93
CA SER A 110 -18.40 -20.43 7.61
C SER A 110 -17.70 -21.33 6.58
N LEU A 111 -18.42 -21.61 5.48
CA LEU A 111 -17.87 -22.24 4.29
C LEU A 111 -17.36 -21.19 3.31
N VAL A 112 -16.08 -21.24 2.96
CA VAL A 112 -15.42 -20.21 2.16
C VAL A 112 -14.81 -20.79 0.90
N SER A 113 -15.26 -20.29 -0.25
CA SER A 113 -14.61 -20.55 -1.54
C SER A 113 -13.49 -19.54 -1.77
N PHE A 114 -12.25 -20.03 -1.91
CA PHE A 114 -11.08 -19.21 -2.24
C PHE A 114 -10.69 -19.39 -3.69
N PHE A 115 -10.67 -18.30 -4.44
CA PHE A 115 -10.38 -18.27 -5.87
C PHE A 115 -8.97 -17.72 -6.12
N THR A 116 -8.16 -18.46 -6.87
CA THR A 116 -6.80 -18.09 -7.31
C THR A 116 -6.59 -18.52 -8.76
N ASP A 117 -5.74 -17.81 -9.50
CA ASP A 117 -5.36 -18.17 -10.86
C ASP A 117 -4.23 -19.23 -10.91
N ASN A 118 -3.74 -19.69 -9.75
CA ASN A 118 -2.65 -20.65 -9.65
C ASN A 118 -3.11 -22.06 -9.23
N GLN A 119 -3.14 -22.98 -10.20
CA GLN A 119 -3.52 -24.39 -9.97
C GLN A 119 -2.62 -25.10 -8.95
N ASN A 120 -1.34 -24.74 -8.88
CA ASN A 120 -0.42 -25.36 -7.92
C ASN A 120 -0.79 -24.97 -6.48
N ALA A 121 -1.18 -23.71 -6.24
CA ALA A 121 -1.60 -23.26 -4.93
C ALA A 121 -2.85 -24.04 -4.44
N VAL A 122 -3.85 -24.21 -5.31
CA VAL A 122 -5.04 -25.04 -5.03
C VAL A 122 -4.65 -26.48 -4.68
N GLY A 123 -3.79 -27.09 -5.49
CA GLY A 123 -3.31 -28.45 -5.26
C GLY A 123 -2.55 -28.62 -3.95
N ILE A 124 -1.77 -27.61 -3.54
CA ILE A 124 -1.01 -27.62 -2.29
C ILE A 124 -1.93 -27.49 -1.07
N ILE A 125 -2.96 -26.64 -1.11
CA ILE A 125 -3.92 -26.52 0.01
C ILE A 125 -4.65 -27.84 0.22
N GLN A 126 -5.08 -28.50 -0.85
CA GLN A 126 -5.80 -29.78 -0.76
C GLN A 126 -4.88 -30.94 -0.32
N LYS A 127 -3.73 -31.10 -0.97
CA LYS A 127 -2.91 -32.32 -0.86
C LYS A 127 -1.67 -32.13 0.00
N GLY A 128 -1.17 -30.92 0.15
CA GLY A 128 0.14 -30.58 0.72
C GLY A 128 1.24 -30.54 -0.34
N SER A 129 2.41 -30.06 0.06
CA SER A 129 3.62 -29.94 -0.78
C SER A 129 4.76 -30.79 -0.22
N LYS A 130 5.66 -31.24 -1.11
CA LYS A 130 6.95 -31.85 -0.72
C LYS A 130 8.03 -30.80 -0.45
N VAL A 131 7.82 -29.56 -0.89
CA VAL A 131 8.75 -28.46 -0.67
C VAL A 131 8.51 -27.90 0.72
N PRO A 132 9.51 -27.90 1.63
CA PRO A 132 9.32 -27.50 3.02
C PRO A 132 8.72 -26.11 3.19
N GLU A 133 9.19 -25.11 2.42
CA GLU A 133 8.68 -23.73 2.52
C GLU A 133 7.19 -23.63 2.15
N LEU A 134 6.76 -24.33 1.10
CA LEU A 134 5.36 -24.37 0.68
C LEU A 134 4.49 -25.16 1.65
N GLN A 135 5.05 -26.23 2.21
CA GLN A 135 4.36 -27.06 3.20
C GLN A 135 4.14 -26.29 4.51
N THR A 136 5.10 -25.46 4.94
CA THR A 136 4.93 -24.59 6.11
C THR A 136 3.78 -23.61 5.93
N LEU A 137 3.66 -22.97 4.76
CA LEU A 137 2.52 -22.09 4.46
C LEU A 137 1.19 -22.84 4.46
N ALA A 138 1.14 -24.04 3.85
CA ALA A 138 -0.06 -24.86 3.84
C ALA A 138 -0.52 -25.25 5.26
N LEU A 139 0.43 -25.62 6.13
CA LEU A 139 0.15 -25.91 7.54
C LEU A 139 -0.33 -24.68 8.32
N SER A 140 0.24 -23.51 8.03
CA SER A 140 -0.19 -22.24 8.63
C SER A 140 -1.64 -21.92 8.28
N ILE A 141 -1.99 -21.96 6.98
CA ILE A 141 -3.36 -21.81 6.47
C ILE A 141 -4.32 -22.77 7.18
N PHE A 142 -3.94 -24.06 7.24
CA PHE A 142 -4.77 -25.06 7.89
C PHE A 142 -4.97 -24.77 9.39
N SER A 143 -3.93 -24.36 10.11
CA SER A 143 -4.03 -24.06 11.53
C SER A 143 -4.98 -22.90 11.82
N ILE A 144 -4.99 -21.86 10.97
CA ILE A 144 -5.94 -20.75 11.07
C ILE A 144 -7.36 -21.25 10.78
N CYS A 145 -7.54 -22.08 9.74
CA CYS A 145 -8.85 -22.63 9.41
C CYS A 145 -9.44 -23.46 10.54
N VAL A 146 -8.65 -24.33 11.18
CA VAL A 146 -9.09 -25.13 12.33
C VAL A 146 -9.42 -24.23 13.52
N SER A 147 -8.56 -23.25 13.83
CA SER A 147 -8.73 -22.38 15.00
C SER A 147 -9.99 -21.50 14.91
N PHE A 148 -10.36 -21.06 13.71
CA PHE A 148 -11.53 -20.20 13.46
C PHE A 148 -12.73 -20.96 12.89
N ASN A 149 -12.64 -22.29 12.82
CA ASN A 149 -13.68 -23.18 12.33
C ASN A 149 -14.14 -22.86 10.89
N ILE A 150 -13.19 -22.54 10.02
CA ILE A 150 -13.39 -22.17 8.62
C ILE A 150 -13.28 -23.41 7.75
N SER A 151 -14.32 -23.71 6.97
CA SER A 151 -14.28 -24.77 5.95
C SER A 151 -13.78 -24.19 4.63
N LEU A 152 -12.52 -24.45 4.28
CA LEU A 152 -11.85 -23.86 3.12
C LEU A 152 -12.02 -24.72 1.86
N HIS A 153 -12.63 -24.16 0.80
CA HIS A 153 -12.69 -24.74 -0.54
C HIS A 153 -11.87 -23.92 -1.53
N PRO A 154 -10.63 -24.33 -1.85
CA PRO A 154 -9.84 -23.66 -2.88
C PRO A 154 -10.33 -24.07 -4.28
N GLU A 155 -10.57 -23.08 -5.13
CA GLU A 155 -11.00 -23.21 -6.53
C GLU A 155 -10.06 -22.43 -7.45
N TRP A 156 -9.69 -23.05 -8.57
CA TRP A 156 -8.91 -22.37 -9.60
C TRP A 156 -9.85 -21.66 -10.58
N ILE A 157 -9.50 -20.44 -10.96
CA ILE A 157 -10.20 -19.69 -12.01
C ILE A 157 -9.22 -19.22 -13.09
N PRO A 158 -9.69 -19.07 -14.34
CA PRO A 158 -8.92 -18.40 -15.39
C PRO A 158 -8.51 -16.98 -14.97
N ARG A 159 -7.38 -16.50 -15.51
CA ARG A 159 -6.86 -15.17 -15.17
C ARG A 159 -7.81 -14.06 -15.63
N GLU A 160 -8.52 -14.28 -16.72
CA GLU A 160 -9.54 -13.37 -17.26
C GLU A 160 -10.70 -13.16 -16.28
N ASP A 161 -10.95 -14.13 -15.40
CA ASP A 161 -12.01 -14.06 -14.39
C ASP A 161 -11.50 -13.50 -13.04
N ASN A 162 -10.20 -13.21 -12.91
CA ASN A 162 -9.55 -12.72 -11.68
C ASN A 162 -9.02 -11.27 -11.79
N GLU A 163 -9.53 -10.47 -12.74
CA GLU A 163 -9.00 -9.13 -13.06
C GLU A 163 -8.92 -8.19 -11.85
N LYS A 164 -9.91 -8.25 -10.95
CA LYS A 164 -9.95 -7.34 -9.78
C LYS A 164 -8.85 -7.67 -8.78
N ALA A 165 -8.60 -8.94 -8.49
CA ALA A 165 -7.53 -9.33 -7.56
C ALA A 165 -6.16 -9.01 -8.17
N ASP A 166 -6.00 -9.28 -9.48
CA ASP A 166 -4.78 -8.96 -10.24
C ASP A 166 -4.50 -7.45 -10.32
N ALA A 167 -5.52 -6.61 -10.50
CA ALA A 167 -5.36 -5.16 -10.45
C ALA A 167 -4.92 -4.69 -9.06
N LEU A 168 -5.49 -5.25 -7.99
CA LEU A 168 -5.14 -4.91 -6.61
C LEU A 168 -3.73 -5.39 -6.24
N SER A 169 -3.32 -6.57 -6.67
CA SER A 169 -2.00 -7.14 -6.39
C SER A 169 -0.88 -6.37 -7.10
N ARG A 170 -1.19 -5.61 -8.16
CA ARG A 170 -0.26 -4.75 -8.89
C ARG A 170 -0.14 -3.34 -8.32
N ILE A 171 -0.94 -2.99 -7.31
CA ILE A 171 -0.79 -1.71 -6.62
C ILE A 171 0.52 -1.75 -5.83
N VAL A 172 1.48 -0.94 -6.27
CA VAL A 172 2.73 -0.68 -5.57
C VAL A 172 2.56 0.66 -4.87
N ASP A 173 2.26 0.63 -3.58
CA ASP A 173 2.32 1.83 -2.76
C ASP A 173 3.81 2.17 -2.54
N ILE A 174 4.27 3.26 -3.12
CA ILE A 174 5.68 3.68 -3.01
C ILE A 174 5.93 4.29 -1.60
N ASP A 175 4.86 4.59 -0.85
CA ASP A 175 4.87 5.25 0.44
C ASP A 175 4.61 4.30 1.64
N ASP A 176 4.45 2.99 1.43
CA ASP A 176 4.18 1.98 2.47
C ASP A 176 5.46 1.25 2.93
N TRP A 177 5.87 1.42 4.18
CA TRP A 177 7.11 0.85 4.75
C TRP A 177 6.97 0.76 6.27
N GLY A 178 7.58 -0.29 6.86
CA GLY A 178 7.57 -0.58 8.30
C GLY A 178 8.96 -0.94 8.82
N ILE A 179 9.14 -0.93 10.15
CA ILE A 179 10.37 -1.42 10.80
C ILE A 179 10.30 -2.93 11.02
N SER A 180 11.46 -3.59 11.03
CA SER A 180 11.54 -5.02 11.35
C SER A 180 11.24 -5.26 12.83
N PHE A 181 10.72 -6.46 13.14
CA PHE A 181 10.37 -6.85 14.50
C PHE A 181 11.58 -6.88 15.45
N GLU A 182 12.76 -7.21 14.93
CA GLU A 182 14.01 -7.21 15.69
C GLU A 182 14.42 -5.79 16.09
N PHE A 183 14.28 -4.82 15.17
CA PHE A 183 14.56 -3.42 15.46
C PHE A 183 13.54 -2.84 16.43
N PHE A 184 12.27 -3.23 16.30
CA PHE A 184 11.23 -2.87 17.25
C PHE A 184 11.55 -3.35 18.67
N ASN A 185 11.92 -4.62 18.85
CA ASN A 185 12.28 -5.17 20.17
C ASN A 185 13.56 -4.56 20.76
N PHE A 186 14.51 -4.16 19.90
CA PHE A 186 15.70 -3.43 20.34
C PHE A 186 15.33 -2.09 20.96
N ILE A 187 14.41 -1.35 20.33
CA ILE A 187 13.92 -0.07 20.82
C ILE A 187 13.12 -0.24 22.12
N ASP A 188 12.27 -1.27 22.19
CA ASP A 188 11.43 -1.55 23.36
C ASP A 188 12.24 -1.88 24.62
N ARG A 189 13.34 -2.64 24.48
CA ARG A 189 14.28 -2.91 25.58
C ARG A 189 15.06 -1.68 26.04
N LEU A 190 15.23 -0.70 25.16
CA LEU A 190 16.01 0.51 25.44
C LEU A 190 15.20 1.55 26.21
N TRP A 191 13.88 1.60 26.03
CA TRP A 191 13.03 2.68 26.55
C TRP A 191 11.89 2.26 27.49
N GLY A 192 11.58 0.95 27.62
CA GLY A 192 10.59 0.40 28.56
C GLY A 192 9.13 0.59 28.15
N LEU A 193 8.19 -0.21 28.70
CA LEU A 193 6.77 -0.23 28.30
C LEU A 193 6.08 1.15 28.47
N HIS A 194 5.50 1.70 27.40
CA HIS A 194 4.98 3.08 27.37
C HIS A 194 3.43 3.16 27.39
N THR A 195 2.87 4.23 27.97
CA THR A 195 1.49 4.23 28.55
C THR A 195 0.47 5.27 28.02
N VAL A 196 0.65 5.98 26.89
CA VAL A 196 -0.28 7.08 26.50
C VAL A 196 -0.75 7.10 25.04
N ASP A 197 -2.08 7.27 24.86
CA ASP A 197 -2.89 7.24 23.63
C ASP A 197 -3.11 8.65 23.01
N THR A 198 -2.92 8.83 21.69
CA THR A 198 -3.03 10.12 20.96
C THR A 198 -3.76 10.02 19.60
N THR A 199 -5.10 10.07 19.60
CA THR A 199 -5.91 9.57 18.46
C THR A 199 -6.97 10.52 17.85
N ASN A 200 -6.82 11.85 17.83
CA ASN A 200 -7.71 12.68 16.98
C ASN A 200 -7.22 14.10 16.63
N THR A 201 -7.39 14.55 15.38
CA THR A 201 -7.10 15.94 14.95
C THR A 201 -8.09 16.96 15.48
N LYS A 202 -9.35 16.57 15.71
CA LYS A 202 -10.34 17.43 16.40
C LYS A 202 -9.96 17.69 17.86
N LYS A 203 -9.11 16.85 18.47
CA LYS A 203 -8.63 17.03 19.84
C LYS A 203 -7.54 18.10 19.97
N ILE A 204 -6.92 18.55 18.87
CA ILE A 204 -5.86 19.59 18.93
C ILE A 204 -6.38 20.86 19.59
N PHE A 205 -7.60 21.27 19.25
CA PHE A 205 -8.28 22.45 19.82
C PHE A 205 -9.13 22.13 21.05
N SER A 206 -8.99 20.93 21.62
CA SER A 206 -9.67 20.53 22.86
C SER A 206 -8.68 20.01 23.92
N THR A 207 -7.39 20.22 23.71
CA THR A 207 -6.28 19.76 24.58
C THR A 207 -5.24 20.86 24.72
N GLY A 208 -4.38 20.78 25.75
CA GLY A 208 -3.33 21.77 26.00
C GLY A 208 -3.90 23.18 26.24
N PHE A 209 -3.33 24.17 25.56
CA PHE A 209 -3.73 25.59 25.66
C PHE A 209 -5.23 25.79 25.48
N TRP A 210 -5.86 25.01 24.59
CA TRP A 210 -7.27 25.19 24.24
C TRP A 210 -8.25 24.64 25.28
N SER A 211 -7.79 23.76 26.18
CA SER A 211 -8.64 23.13 27.21
C SER A 211 -9.11 24.10 28.31
N GLU A 212 -8.45 25.25 28.45
CA GLU A 212 -8.79 26.26 29.45
C GLU A 212 -9.79 27.31 28.94
N ASN A 213 -10.06 27.33 27.63
CA ASN A 213 -10.89 28.35 26.99
C ASN A 213 -12.37 28.32 27.42
N GLU A 214 -12.87 27.17 27.87
CA GLU A 214 -14.24 27.04 28.38
C GLU A 214 -14.48 27.83 29.68
N LYS A 215 -13.41 28.15 30.42
CA LYS A 215 -13.45 28.87 31.71
C LYS A 215 -13.62 30.39 31.55
N VAL A 216 -13.49 30.93 30.35
CA VAL A 216 -13.63 32.38 30.10
C VAL A 216 -15.11 32.76 30.11
N ALA A 217 -15.53 33.55 31.10
CA ALA A 217 -16.93 33.91 31.30
C ALA A 217 -17.44 35.05 30.38
N HIS A 218 -16.54 35.87 29.82
CA HIS A 218 -16.92 37.07 29.07
C HIS A 218 -17.42 36.73 27.63
N PRO A 219 -18.61 37.19 27.21
CA PRO A 219 -19.23 36.81 25.94
C PRO A 219 -18.42 37.19 24.68
N GLU A 220 -17.86 38.40 24.64
CA GLU A 220 -17.07 38.86 23.48
C GLU A 220 -15.73 38.11 23.36
N LEU A 221 -15.11 37.77 24.50
CA LEU A 221 -13.87 36.99 24.52
C LEU A 221 -14.14 35.54 24.10
N ARG A 222 -15.31 34.98 24.44
CA ARG A 222 -15.76 33.67 23.93
C ARG A 222 -15.95 33.66 22.42
N LEU A 223 -16.52 34.72 21.85
CA LEU A 223 -16.69 34.86 20.39
C LEU A 223 -15.33 34.92 19.66
N LEU A 224 -14.37 35.66 20.22
CA LEU A 224 -13.00 35.71 19.69
C LEU A 224 -12.29 34.35 19.83
N LEU A 225 -12.45 33.67 20.96
CA LEU A 225 -11.90 32.32 21.18
C LEU A 225 -12.50 31.27 20.22
N HIS A 226 -13.78 31.40 19.87
CA HIS A 226 -14.44 30.51 18.91
C HIS A 226 -13.88 30.65 17.48
N ASN A 227 -13.44 31.85 17.10
CA ASN A 227 -12.86 32.13 15.77
C ASN A 227 -11.33 31.97 15.72
N LEU A 228 -10.70 31.71 16.86
CA LEU A 228 -9.25 31.62 16.98
C LEU A 228 -8.68 30.35 16.30
N PRO A 229 -9.31 29.15 16.40
CA PRO A 229 -8.85 27.96 15.68
C PRO A 229 -8.75 28.17 14.16
N THR A 230 -9.77 28.77 13.55
CA THR A 230 -9.81 29.10 12.11
C THR A 230 -8.72 30.10 11.75
N THR A 231 -8.57 31.16 12.56
CA THR A 231 -7.54 32.19 12.36
C THR A 231 -6.12 31.61 12.41
N VAL A 232 -5.83 30.69 13.34
CA VAL A 232 -4.51 30.07 13.46
C VAL A 232 -4.24 29.06 12.34
N THR A 233 -5.26 28.36 11.83
CA THR A 233 -5.10 27.51 10.65
C THR A 233 -4.89 28.32 9.37
N ASP A 234 -5.55 29.46 9.22
CA ASP A 234 -5.44 30.33 8.04
C ASP A 234 -4.10 31.08 7.97
N ALA A 235 -3.33 31.08 9.06
CA ALA A 235 -1.95 31.58 9.08
C ALA A 235 -0.99 30.77 8.18
N ARG A 236 -1.43 29.62 7.64
CA ARG A 236 -0.68 28.84 6.63
C ARG A 236 -1.52 28.59 5.39
N ALA A 237 -0.83 28.40 4.25
CA ALA A 237 -1.50 28.03 3.00
C ALA A 237 -2.33 26.75 3.17
N LYS A 238 -3.55 26.74 2.61
CA LYS A 238 -4.50 25.62 2.70
C LYS A 238 -3.88 24.27 2.34
N SER A 239 -3.08 24.21 1.27
CA SER A 239 -2.35 23.00 0.86
C SER A 239 -1.37 22.47 1.91
N THR A 240 -0.78 23.37 2.71
CA THR A 240 0.13 23.01 3.81
C THR A 240 -0.63 22.50 5.02
N VAL A 241 -1.77 23.14 5.35
CA VAL A 241 -2.67 22.69 6.41
C VAL A 241 -3.22 21.30 6.09
N ASP A 242 -3.68 21.08 4.86
CA ASP A 242 -4.20 19.79 4.40
C ASP A 242 -3.12 18.70 4.46
N LYS A 243 -1.89 19.04 4.03
CA LYS A 243 -0.74 18.12 4.07
C LYS A 243 -0.41 17.68 5.50
N TYR A 244 -0.26 18.62 6.43
CA TYR A 244 0.13 18.32 7.81
C TYR A 244 -1.01 17.70 8.61
N SER A 245 -2.26 18.13 8.39
CA SER A 245 -3.43 17.50 9.00
C SER A 245 -3.58 16.05 8.53
N GLY A 246 -3.41 15.80 7.23
CA GLY A 246 -3.39 14.45 6.68
C GLY A 246 -2.24 13.60 7.21
N GLY A 247 -1.04 14.18 7.33
CA GLY A 247 0.14 13.53 7.91
C GLY A 247 -0.06 13.15 9.38
N PHE A 248 -0.61 14.06 10.17
CA PHE A 248 -0.91 13.81 11.58
C PHE A 248 -2.03 12.77 11.76
N LYS A 249 -3.07 12.77 10.92
CA LYS A 249 -4.11 11.72 10.94
C LYS A 249 -3.57 10.34 10.62
N ARG A 250 -2.69 10.24 9.62
CA ARG A 250 -2.02 8.97 9.29
C ARG A 250 -1.13 8.50 10.43
N PHE A 251 -0.40 9.42 11.05
CA PHE A 251 0.39 9.12 12.24
C PHE A 251 -0.50 8.62 13.39
N ALA A 252 -1.60 9.32 13.70
CA ALA A 252 -2.55 8.92 14.75
C ALA A 252 -3.20 7.55 14.48
N LYS A 253 -3.64 7.29 13.25
CA LYS A 253 -4.19 5.97 12.84
C LYS A 253 -3.13 4.87 12.87
N TRP A 254 -1.87 5.23 12.61
CA TRP A 254 -0.77 4.30 12.71
C TRP A 254 -0.45 3.97 14.17
N THR A 255 -0.44 4.96 15.06
CA THR A 255 -0.24 4.74 16.51
C THR A 255 -1.41 3.96 17.14
N GLU A 256 -2.63 4.03 16.62
CA GLU A 256 -3.76 3.18 17.07
C GLU A 256 -3.46 1.67 17.00
N LYS A 257 -2.60 1.25 16.08
CA LYS A 257 -2.21 -0.16 15.94
C LYS A 257 -1.21 -0.63 16.99
N TYR A 258 -0.63 0.30 17.75
CA TYR A 258 0.46 0.03 18.69
C TYR A 258 0.22 0.80 19.99
N ARG A 259 -0.26 0.09 21.03
CA ARG A 259 -0.68 0.64 22.32
C ARG A 259 0.39 1.46 23.08
N GLU A 260 1.65 1.40 22.65
CA GLU A 260 2.80 1.82 23.45
C GLU A 260 3.85 2.64 22.66
N ILE A 261 3.52 3.25 21.51
CA ILE A 261 4.56 3.94 20.72
C ILE A 261 4.55 5.47 20.91
N THR A 262 5.70 6.00 21.36
CA THR A 262 6.08 7.43 21.30
C THR A 262 7.25 7.74 20.36
N CYS A 263 7.78 6.80 19.56
CA CYS A 263 8.94 7.07 18.69
C CYS A 263 8.75 6.72 17.21
N ILE A 264 9.19 7.66 16.36
CA ILE A 264 8.84 7.80 14.95
C ILE A 264 9.69 6.90 14.04
N LEU A 265 8.99 6.21 13.14
CA LEU A 265 9.42 5.38 12.02
C LEU A 265 10.29 6.14 10.94
N PRO A 266 11.37 5.56 10.38
CA PRO A 266 12.41 6.25 9.56
C PRO A 266 12.07 6.90 8.20
N CYS A 267 10.97 6.58 7.54
CA CYS A 267 10.69 7.03 6.16
C CYS A 267 9.46 7.95 6.04
N LEU A 268 8.77 8.18 7.17
CA LEU A 268 7.73 9.18 7.41
C LEU A 268 8.41 10.34 8.10
N ILE A 269 9.71 10.25 8.43
CA ILE A 269 10.36 11.14 9.37
C ILE A 269 10.07 12.57 8.97
N GLU A 270 10.27 13.00 7.73
CA GLU A 270 10.08 14.40 7.41
C GLU A 270 8.61 14.85 7.52
N SER A 271 7.69 14.11 6.91
CA SER A 271 6.27 14.46 6.91
C SER A 271 5.63 14.31 8.30
N ALA A 272 5.91 13.22 9.01
CA ALA A 272 5.46 12.98 10.38
C ALA A 272 6.13 13.93 11.37
N PHE A 273 7.44 14.16 11.29
CA PHE A 273 8.14 15.15 12.13
C PHE A 273 7.49 16.52 11.99
N TYR A 274 7.30 17.02 10.77
CA TYR A 274 6.66 18.32 10.59
C TYR A 274 5.18 18.32 10.96
N SER A 275 4.44 17.22 10.75
CA SER A 275 3.03 17.13 11.11
C SER A 275 2.80 17.02 12.62
N ILE A 276 3.61 16.23 13.32
CA ILE A 276 3.61 16.08 14.79
C ILE A 276 4.07 17.38 15.42
N ARG A 277 5.16 17.96 14.92
CA ARG A 277 5.68 19.23 15.40
C ARG A 277 4.65 20.34 15.23
N TRP A 278 4.01 20.40 14.06
CA TRP A 278 2.93 21.35 13.77
C TRP A 278 1.73 21.15 14.71
N ALA A 279 1.25 19.93 14.88
CA ALA A 279 0.10 19.65 15.75
C ALA A 279 0.36 19.95 17.23
N HIS A 280 1.54 19.60 17.76
CA HIS A 280 1.89 19.86 19.16
C HIS A 280 2.12 21.34 19.44
N ASN A 281 2.75 22.06 18.49
CA ASN A 281 2.86 23.52 18.57
C ASN A 281 1.48 24.19 18.52
N LEU A 282 0.59 23.68 17.67
CA LEU A 282 -0.78 24.20 17.54
C LEU A 282 -1.63 23.92 18.78
N ALA A 283 -1.43 22.78 19.44
CA ALA A 283 -2.08 22.44 20.71
C ALA A 283 -1.45 23.15 21.94
N GLY A 284 -0.28 23.77 21.78
CA GLY A 284 0.43 24.43 22.89
C GLY A 284 0.95 23.45 23.95
N VAL A 285 1.30 22.23 23.56
CA VAL A 285 1.81 21.18 24.46
C VAL A 285 3.30 20.90 24.20
N LYS A 286 3.97 20.24 25.15
CA LYS A 286 5.39 19.87 24.98
C LYS A 286 5.57 19.06 23.70
N ASN A 287 6.49 19.52 22.85
CA ASN A 287 6.70 18.91 21.56
C ASN A 287 7.66 17.71 21.66
N PRO A 288 7.25 16.50 21.26
CA PRO A 288 8.12 15.34 21.26
C PRO A 288 9.25 15.44 20.19
N CYS A 289 9.13 16.37 19.24
CA CYS A 289 10.10 16.56 18.17
C CYS A 289 11.20 17.60 18.48
N ASP A 290 11.17 18.26 19.64
CA ASP A 290 12.15 19.32 19.97
C ASP A 290 13.50 18.78 20.49
N SER A 291 13.72 17.47 20.50
CA SER A 291 15.00 16.86 20.85
C SER A 291 16.02 16.96 19.70
N ASP A 292 17.26 17.34 20.02
CA ASP A 292 18.39 17.36 19.06
C ASP A 292 18.66 15.97 18.45
N LEU A 293 18.38 14.90 19.21
CA LEU A 293 18.48 13.53 18.73
C LEU A 293 17.48 13.26 17.61
N ILE A 294 16.22 13.70 17.77
CA ILE A 294 15.18 13.51 16.75
C ILE A 294 15.52 14.32 15.50
N SER A 295 16.01 15.55 15.65
CA SER A 295 16.47 16.37 14.53
C SER A 295 17.65 15.71 13.78
N SER A 296 18.59 15.11 14.51
CA SER A 296 19.72 14.38 13.92
C SER A 296 19.27 13.11 13.17
N ILE A 297 18.29 12.38 13.71
CA ILE A 297 17.68 11.22 13.06
C ILE A 297 16.97 11.62 11.75
N VAL A 298 16.23 12.74 11.75
CA VAL A 298 15.60 13.30 10.55
C VAL A 298 16.62 13.61 9.46
N GLU A 299 17.70 14.31 9.81
CA GLU A 299 18.74 14.68 8.84
C GLU A 299 19.51 13.46 8.33
N SER A 300 19.78 12.47 9.19
CA SER A 300 20.40 11.20 8.80
C SER A 300 19.53 10.44 7.80
N ALA A 301 18.24 10.29 8.10
CA ALA A 301 17.29 9.63 7.21
C ALA A 301 17.15 10.38 5.88
N ARG A 302 17.12 11.71 5.90
CA ARG A 302 17.12 12.52 4.66
C ARG A 302 18.32 12.18 3.80
N ARG A 303 19.52 12.09 4.37
CA ARG A 303 20.75 11.76 3.60
C ARG A 303 20.74 10.32 3.07
N THR A 304 20.31 9.35 3.87
CA THR A 304 20.33 7.94 3.48
C THR A 304 19.24 7.57 2.47
N LEU A 305 18.06 8.21 2.55
CA LEU A 305 16.91 7.92 1.69
C LEU A 305 16.85 8.81 0.44
N SER A 306 17.60 9.92 0.40
CA SER A 306 17.65 10.79 -0.77
C SER A 306 18.24 10.02 -1.96
N ARG A 307 17.41 9.77 -2.97
CA ARG A 307 17.91 9.32 -4.28
C ARG A 307 18.70 10.46 -4.93
N PRO A 308 19.79 10.17 -5.66
CA PRO A 308 20.46 11.19 -6.45
C PRO A 308 19.45 11.81 -7.42
N ILE A 309 19.41 13.14 -7.47
CA ILE A 309 18.54 13.88 -8.38
C ILE A 309 18.96 13.53 -9.82
N LYS A 310 18.25 12.60 -10.46
CA LYS A 310 18.34 12.41 -11.91
C LYS A 310 17.69 13.63 -12.57
N LYS A 311 18.53 14.58 -12.99
CA LYS A 311 18.07 15.68 -13.84
C LYS A 311 17.45 15.07 -15.10
N LYS A 312 16.19 15.39 -15.38
CA LYS A 312 15.54 14.99 -16.63
C LYS A 312 16.34 15.63 -17.78
N GLU A 313 16.64 14.85 -18.81
CA GLU A 313 17.27 15.38 -20.01
C GLU A 313 16.34 16.37 -20.71
N PRO A 314 16.87 17.45 -21.31
CA PRO A 314 16.06 18.41 -22.03
C PRO A 314 15.40 17.75 -23.24
N VAL A 315 14.18 18.20 -23.59
CA VAL A 315 13.53 17.79 -24.84
C VAL A 315 14.38 18.32 -26.00
N THR A 316 14.70 17.46 -26.97
CA THR A 316 15.50 17.80 -28.15
C THR A 316 14.62 17.91 -29.41
N PRO A 317 15.09 18.59 -30.48
CA PRO A 317 14.39 18.62 -31.77
C PRO A 317 14.09 17.21 -32.30
N ASP A 318 15.00 16.25 -32.14
CA ASP A 318 14.83 14.87 -32.61
C ASP A 318 13.65 14.15 -31.93
N ILE A 319 13.41 14.46 -30.65
CA ILE A 319 12.27 13.91 -29.90
C ILE A 319 10.96 14.49 -30.48
N MET A 320 10.95 15.78 -30.83
CA MET A 320 9.82 16.42 -31.49
C MET A 320 9.56 15.80 -32.86
N ILE A 321 10.59 15.62 -33.69
CA ILE A 321 10.47 14.99 -35.02
C ILE A 321 9.88 13.57 -34.89
N LYS A 322 10.36 12.76 -33.93
CA LYS A 322 9.84 11.40 -33.68
C LYS A 322 8.39 11.40 -33.22
N LEU A 323 7.99 12.37 -32.39
CA LEU A 323 6.59 12.52 -31.96
C LEU A 323 5.68 12.82 -33.15
N PHE A 324 6.08 13.78 -34.00
CA PHE A 324 5.32 14.12 -35.21
C PHE A 324 5.24 12.95 -36.19
N ALA A 325 6.35 12.26 -36.44
CA ALA A 325 6.36 11.08 -37.32
C ALA A 325 5.42 9.96 -36.83
N ARG A 326 5.22 9.84 -35.51
CA ARG A 326 4.38 8.79 -34.90
C ARG A 326 2.90 9.16 -34.86
N TYR A 327 2.59 10.43 -34.59
CA TYR A 327 1.23 10.86 -34.26
C TYR A 327 0.60 11.82 -35.29
N ASN A 328 1.34 12.27 -36.30
CA ASN A 328 0.83 13.08 -37.41
C ASN A 328 0.72 12.24 -38.68
N THR A 329 -0.30 11.38 -38.73
CA THR A 329 -0.60 10.47 -39.84
C THR A 329 -1.97 10.80 -40.42
N SER A 330 -2.31 10.24 -41.58
CA SER A 330 -3.65 10.42 -42.19
C SER A 330 -4.81 9.96 -41.29
N ASN A 331 -4.55 9.11 -40.28
CA ASN A 331 -5.54 8.59 -39.33
C ASN A 331 -5.45 9.24 -37.94
N SER A 332 -4.77 10.37 -37.79
CA SER A 332 -4.59 11.02 -36.49
C SER A 332 -5.91 11.43 -35.84
N THR A 333 -6.08 11.07 -34.57
CA THR A 333 -7.25 11.46 -33.79
C THR A 333 -7.09 12.88 -33.26
N LEU A 334 -8.21 13.50 -32.84
CA LEU A 334 -8.18 14.80 -32.17
C LEU A 334 -7.28 14.80 -30.91
N LYS A 335 -7.17 13.65 -30.23
CA LYS A 335 -6.28 13.51 -29.06
C LYS A 335 -4.80 13.59 -29.46
N ASP A 336 -4.45 12.97 -30.58
CA ASP A 336 -3.09 12.96 -31.12
C ASP A 336 -2.68 14.36 -31.57
N LEU A 337 -3.56 15.05 -32.30
CA LEU A 337 -3.32 16.43 -32.73
C LEU A 337 -3.18 17.38 -31.53
N ARG A 338 -4.03 17.24 -30.50
CA ARG A 338 -3.92 18.05 -29.26
C ARG A 338 -2.61 17.80 -28.53
N LEU A 339 -2.15 16.55 -28.45
CA LEU A 339 -0.87 16.22 -27.82
C LEU A 339 0.29 16.88 -28.58
N LEU A 340 0.30 16.75 -29.91
CA LEU A 340 1.34 17.38 -30.75
C LEU A 340 1.35 18.90 -30.61
N THR A 341 0.17 19.55 -30.61
CA THR A 341 0.07 20.99 -30.40
C THR A 341 0.60 21.42 -29.03
N ILE A 342 0.26 20.70 -27.95
CA ILE A 342 0.75 21.03 -26.60
C ILE A 342 2.27 20.85 -26.51
N CYS A 343 2.81 19.75 -27.05
CA CYS A 343 4.24 19.51 -27.06
C CYS A 343 5.00 20.57 -27.88
N SER A 344 4.47 20.96 -29.04
CA SER A 344 5.07 22.02 -29.86
C SER A 344 5.04 23.36 -29.17
N LEU A 345 3.89 23.78 -28.62
CA LEU A 345 3.77 25.04 -27.89
C LEU A 345 4.68 25.10 -26.66
N ALA A 346 4.78 23.99 -25.93
CA ALA A 346 5.68 23.87 -24.78
C ALA A 346 7.15 24.04 -25.20
N TYR A 347 7.52 23.38 -26.30
CA TYR A 347 8.88 23.34 -26.81
C TYR A 347 9.31 24.68 -27.42
N THR A 348 8.48 25.29 -28.28
CA THR A 348 8.78 26.55 -28.96
C THR A 348 8.63 27.77 -28.04
N GLY A 349 7.66 27.73 -27.13
CA GLY A 349 7.40 28.83 -26.19
C GLY A 349 8.19 28.74 -24.87
N PHE A 350 9.01 27.70 -24.68
CA PHE A 350 9.71 27.40 -23.42
C PHE A 350 8.78 27.40 -22.20
N LEU A 351 7.53 26.97 -22.40
CA LEU A 351 6.48 27.09 -21.41
C LEU A 351 6.53 25.93 -20.41
N ARG A 352 6.38 26.26 -19.12
CA ARG A 352 6.14 25.27 -18.07
C ARG A 352 4.70 24.77 -18.14
N PHE A 353 4.47 23.58 -17.56
CA PHE A 353 3.13 23.01 -17.45
C PHE A 353 2.09 23.98 -16.87
N ASN A 354 2.44 24.69 -15.78
CA ASN A 354 1.54 25.67 -15.17
C ASN A 354 1.22 26.86 -16.07
N GLU A 355 2.08 27.21 -17.02
CA GLU A 355 1.80 28.26 -18.00
C GLU A 355 0.88 27.69 -19.08
N LEU A 356 1.21 26.51 -19.63
CA LEU A 356 0.41 25.81 -20.65
C LEU A 356 -1.03 25.53 -20.22
N CYS A 357 -1.24 25.02 -19.01
CA CYS A 357 -2.58 24.68 -18.53
C CYS A 357 -3.49 25.88 -18.30
N ASN A 358 -2.92 27.08 -18.17
CA ASN A 358 -3.66 28.32 -17.96
C ASN A 358 -3.85 29.13 -19.25
N ILE A 359 -3.30 28.68 -20.38
CA ILE A 359 -3.57 29.29 -21.68
C ILE A 359 -5.05 29.04 -22.05
N LYS A 360 -5.73 30.13 -22.40
CA LYS A 360 -7.11 30.13 -22.88
C LYS A 360 -7.12 30.65 -24.31
N ALA A 361 -8.18 30.38 -25.08
CA ALA A 361 -8.29 30.88 -26.45
C ALA A 361 -8.12 32.40 -26.56
N LYS A 362 -8.64 33.17 -25.59
CA LYS A 362 -8.47 34.64 -25.50
C LYS A 362 -7.01 35.11 -25.33
N HIS A 363 -6.09 34.21 -25.00
CA HIS A 363 -4.67 34.50 -24.83
C HIS A 363 -3.87 34.26 -26.11
N ILE A 364 -4.50 33.74 -27.18
CA ILE A 364 -3.82 33.37 -28.42
C ILE A 364 -4.28 34.31 -29.53
N SER A 365 -3.31 34.95 -30.18
CA SER A 365 -3.53 35.78 -31.37
C SER A 365 -2.78 35.17 -32.54
N PHE A 366 -3.46 35.00 -33.67
CA PHE A 366 -2.86 34.51 -34.90
C PHE A 366 -2.41 35.71 -35.73
N CYS A 367 -1.12 35.77 -36.03
CA CYS A 367 -0.50 36.83 -36.80
C CYS A 367 0.12 36.25 -38.09
N ASP A 368 0.44 37.09 -39.06
CA ASP A 368 1.08 36.65 -40.30
C ASP A 368 2.49 36.11 -40.00
N GLY A 369 2.61 34.78 -40.07
CA GLY A 369 3.87 34.06 -39.89
C GLY A 369 4.24 33.74 -38.43
N TYR A 370 3.38 34.02 -37.44
CA TYR A 370 3.63 33.65 -36.04
C TYR A 370 2.33 33.57 -35.20
N ILE A 371 2.45 32.99 -34.01
CA ILE A 371 1.37 32.92 -33.02
C ILE A 371 1.85 33.66 -31.77
N ASP A 372 1.08 34.65 -31.34
CA ASP A 372 1.29 35.36 -30.09
C ASP A 372 0.50 34.72 -28.96
N ILE A 373 1.17 34.44 -27.84
CA ILE A 373 0.56 33.83 -26.67
C ILE A 373 0.83 34.70 -25.45
N PHE A 374 -0.23 35.27 -24.90
CA PHE A 374 -0.17 36.06 -23.68
C PHE A 374 -0.20 35.16 -22.43
N VAL A 375 0.82 35.26 -21.58
CA VAL A 375 0.93 34.49 -20.33
C VAL A 375 0.80 35.44 -19.14
N GLU A 376 -0.37 35.46 -18.50
CA GLU A 376 -0.73 36.40 -17.40
C GLU A 376 0.28 36.44 -16.21
N ARG A 377 1.06 35.38 -15.99
CA ARG A 377 2.00 35.25 -14.84
C ARG A 377 3.48 35.29 -15.20
N ALA A 378 3.84 35.39 -16.46
CA ALA A 378 5.25 35.51 -16.88
C ALA A 378 5.58 36.98 -17.13
N LYS A 379 6.82 37.39 -16.80
CA LYS A 379 7.39 38.60 -17.42
C LYS A 379 7.37 38.34 -18.92
N GLN A 380 6.51 39.05 -19.63
CA GLN A 380 6.26 39.07 -21.08
C GLN A 380 7.23 38.21 -21.92
N ILE A 381 6.75 37.08 -22.46
CA ILE A 381 7.51 36.25 -23.40
C ILE A 381 6.93 36.53 -24.79
N VAL A 382 7.72 37.14 -25.67
CA VAL A 382 7.43 37.27 -27.11
C VAL A 382 7.94 35.99 -27.76
N ILE A 383 7.08 35.22 -28.42
CA ILE A 383 7.50 34.05 -29.20
C ILE A 383 7.87 34.57 -30.60
N GLU A 384 9.12 34.97 -30.80
CA GLU A 384 9.60 35.35 -32.13
C GLU A 384 9.78 34.11 -33.02
N LYS A 385 9.02 34.10 -34.13
CA LYS A 385 9.13 33.22 -35.31
C LYS A 385 9.19 31.72 -35.04
N ALA A 386 8.00 31.13 -34.85
CA ALA A 386 7.79 29.74 -35.26
C ALA A 386 7.50 29.73 -36.77
N THR A 387 8.54 29.60 -37.60
CA THR A 387 8.36 29.32 -39.02
C THR A 387 7.67 27.96 -39.14
N MET A 388 6.35 27.95 -39.38
CA MET A 388 5.69 26.73 -39.82
C MET A 388 6.25 26.40 -41.20
N PHE A 389 7.06 25.34 -41.27
CA PHE A 389 7.43 24.77 -42.55
C PHE A 389 6.15 24.42 -43.30
N SER A 390 6.00 25.03 -44.48
CA SER A 390 4.94 24.78 -45.47
C SER A 390 4.92 23.35 -45.93
#